data_AF-A0AAE7DZK6-F1
#
_entry.id   AF-A0AAE7DZK6-F1
#
_cell.length_a   1.000
_cell.length_b   1.000
_cell.length_c   1.000
_cell.angle_alpha   90.00
_cell.angle_beta   90.00
_cell.angle_gamma   90.00
#
_symmetry.space_group_name_H-M   'P 1'
#
loop_
_entity.id
_entity.type
_entity.pdbx_description
1 polymer ?
#
loop_
_entity_poly.entity_id
_entity_poly.type
_entity_poly.pdbx_seq_one_letter_code
_entity_poly.pdbx_strand_id
1 'polypeptide(L)'
;MYKTKILKFACISVLASSFLHASSLKESVEKVLSTNPEVISQRNNQEAFKKYIDERKANYLPRIDIDGRIEKSNSDKKYDRETPPSVVNGSEQEDGYNFGIALNQMLYDGDLTPSQVREAKHNDLANKFRTENIIENVVYETISAYLGLVQYDETLALTADMISTNEDNLQIAKEKESISGEVLETYEVDSKLNFVKEKYLEEKDLKSSRISTFKRYVGVEPSGNECRPKMDLLKIPDNLQQLIELAVLRNNEIQEQIERIKAQREKIAQADSKFLPNLNLELKALTDNDLSLNENGIENQVFGRINLAWNLYNGGGDYAVSQQEALFLKEQKERLDAITNKVVESMKVNYQRFLKNQERIDVLKKYVVANENIVEVYKSEFESGTRTFVDILDAQTDLYEAKKSLVNREFELYRNYYDMLLSLSMLTDSVLDPKNDVCSDNKALASVVSEQKEYQRSENTNELKALLGDEPTIVKDELKEDLIVEEKEVLGTQNSEYKSFLEAPEGYYTINITTTEGLDSAKRFVNTNSLSSNDSYVYPFGPEMKSAKVIYGIFKSVKEASLALENLPSSVKANKPYIDNILKHQKLYFKYNK
;
A
#
# COMPACT_ATOMS: atom_id res chain seq x y z
N MET A 1 -30.83 -10.37 72.93
CA MET A 1 -30.51 -11.80 72.66
C MET A 1 -30.22 -11.91 71.18
N TYR A 2 -28.94 -12.07 70.80
CA TYR A 2 -28.36 -13.31 70.25
C TYR A 2 -28.91 -13.65 68.85
N LYS A 3 -28.14 -13.95 67.79
CA LYS A 3 -26.70 -14.06 67.53
C LYS A 3 -26.58 -14.43 66.03
N THR A 4 -25.63 -13.82 65.31
CA THR A 4 -24.70 -14.41 64.31
C THR A 4 -25.13 -15.53 63.33
N LYS A 5 -24.79 -15.33 62.03
CA LYS A 5 -24.05 -16.24 61.10
C LYS A 5 -24.03 -15.58 59.71
N ILE A 6 -22.98 -14.88 59.28
CA ILE A 6 -21.78 -15.39 58.59
C ILE A 6 -21.99 -16.75 57.91
N LEU A 7 -22.21 -16.75 56.59
CA LEU A 7 -21.76 -17.83 55.72
C LEU A 7 -21.31 -17.27 54.36
N LYS A 8 -19.98 -17.30 54.21
CA LYS A 8 -19.18 -17.32 52.99
C LYS A 8 -19.97 -17.76 51.75
N PHE A 9 -20.11 -16.86 50.76
CA PHE A 9 -20.19 -17.28 49.37
C PHE A 9 -18.97 -16.74 48.64
N ALA A 10 -18.31 -17.70 47.99
CA ALA A 10 -17.05 -17.63 47.31
C ALA A 10 -16.87 -16.34 46.50
N CYS A 11 -15.73 -15.70 46.73
CA CYS A 11 -14.95 -15.08 45.66
C CYS A 11 -14.88 -16.06 44.48
N ILE A 12 -15.83 -15.95 43.56
CA ILE A 12 -15.56 -16.32 42.18
C ILE A 12 -14.67 -15.18 41.70
N SER A 13 -13.38 -15.32 42.00
CA SER A 13 -12.35 -14.80 41.13
C SER A 13 -12.62 -15.49 39.79
N VAL A 14 -13.45 -14.87 38.96
CA VAL A 14 -13.30 -15.01 37.53
C VAL A 14 -11.89 -14.53 37.31
N LEU A 15 -10.97 -15.50 37.30
CA LEU A 15 -9.84 -15.46 36.41
C LEU A 15 -10.45 -15.14 35.05
N ALA A 16 -10.64 -13.85 34.78
CA ALA A 16 -10.28 -13.32 33.50
C ALA A 16 -8.80 -13.64 33.41
N SER A 17 -8.49 -14.88 33.02
CA SER A 17 -7.45 -15.12 32.06
C SER A 17 -7.81 -14.19 30.91
N SER A 18 -7.36 -12.94 31.03
CA SER A 18 -6.90 -12.17 29.90
C SER A 18 -5.94 -13.13 29.23
N PHE A 19 -6.48 -13.88 28.27
CA PHE A 19 -5.65 -14.36 27.20
C PHE A 19 -4.97 -13.08 26.72
N LEU A 20 -3.68 -12.94 27.05
CA LEU A 20 -2.73 -12.20 26.24
C LEU A 20 -2.68 -12.95 24.90
N HIS A 21 -3.79 -12.94 24.17
CA HIS A 21 -3.80 -13.23 22.76
C HIS A 21 -3.30 -11.94 22.14
N ALA A 22 -2.13 -12.03 21.53
CA ALA A 22 -1.69 -11.03 20.58
C ALA A 22 -2.86 -10.75 19.64
N SER A 23 -3.31 -9.49 19.58
CA SER A 23 -4.37 -9.14 18.64
C SER A 23 -3.79 -9.28 17.25
N SER A 24 -4.11 -10.39 16.57
CA SER A 24 -3.64 -10.61 15.20
C SER A 24 -4.27 -9.58 14.27
N LEU A 25 -3.68 -9.38 13.09
CA LEU A 25 -4.27 -8.51 12.07
C LEU A 25 -5.70 -8.96 11.73
N LYS A 26 -5.90 -10.28 11.65
CA LYS A 26 -7.21 -10.89 11.38
C LYS A 26 -8.21 -10.57 12.49
N GLU A 27 -7.87 -10.79 13.75
CA GLU A 27 -8.76 -10.48 14.88
C GLU A 27 -9.14 -8.98 14.89
N SER A 28 -8.17 -8.11 14.60
CA SER A 28 -8.39 -6.67 14.49
C SER A 28 -9.43 -6.34 13.41
N VAL A 29 -9.34 -6.98 12.23
CA VAL A 29 -10.30 -6.81 11.14
C VAL A 29 -11.67 -7.41 11.47
N GLU A 30 -11.75 -8.60 12.07
CA GLU A 30 -13.02 -9.21 12.51
C GLU A 30 -13.77 -8.30 13.50
N LYS A 31 -13.01 -7.68 14.41
CA LYS A 31 -13.57 -6.72 15.37
C LYS A 31 -14.05 -5.45 14.70
N VAL A 32 -13.33 -4.91 13.73
CA VAL A 32 -13.77 -3.76 12.93
C VAL A 32 -15.07 -4.09 12.20
N LEU A 33 -15.14 -5.24 11.54
CA LEU A 33 -16.33 -5.66 10.79
C LEU A 33 -17.57 -5.87 11.66
N SER A 34 -17.41 -6.15 12.96
CA SER A 34 -18.52 -6.41 13.88
C SER A 34 -18.92 -5.18 14.70
N THR A 35 -17.97 -4.33 15.07
CA THR A 35 -18.19 -3.25 16.07
C THR A 35 -17.98 -1.84 15.53
N ASN A 36 -17.30 -1.65 14.40
CA ASN A 36 -16.98 -0.31 13.93
C ASN A 36 -18.25 0.47 13.51
N PRO A 37 -18.50 1.68 14.04
CA PRO A 37 -19.70 2.45 13.71
C PRO A 37 -19.84 2.83 12.24
N GLU A 38 -18.74 3.04 11.52
CA GLU A 38 -18.77 3.37 10.09
C GLU A 38 -19.26 2.15 9.28
N VAL A 39 -18.74 0.96 9.58
CA VAL A 39 -19.21 -0.30 8.96
C VAL A 39 -20.69 -0.56 9.26
N ILE A 40 -21.10 -0.41 10.52
CA ILE A 40 -22.50 -0.62 10.93
C ILE A 40 -23.41 0.41 10.25
N SER A 41 -22.98 1.67 10.13
CA SER A 41 -23.70 2.73 9.43
C SER A 41 -23.92 2.37 7.95
N GLN A 42 -22.89 1.88 7.25
CA GLN A 42 -23.04 1.47 5.84
C GLN A 42 -23.97 0.26 5.69
N ARG A 43 -23.90 -0.74 6.59
CA ARG A 43 -24.84 -1.87 6.57
C ARG A 43 -26.29 -1.42 6.78
N ASN A 44 -26.53 -0.49 7.70
CA ASN A 44 -27.87 0.09 7.91
C ASN A 44 -28.33 0.89 6.68
N ASN A 45 -27.41 1.60 6.02
CA ASN A 45 -27.72 2.29 4.75
C ASN A 45 -28.14 1.29 3.67
N GLN A 46 -27.42 0.19 3.52
CA GLN A 46 -27.75 -0.87 2.57
C GLN A 46 -29.12 -1.49 2.87
N GLU A 47 -29.44 -1.79 4.14
CA GLU A 47 -30.77 -2.28 4.52
C GLU A 47 -31.88 -1.27 4.20
N ALA A 48 -31.62 0.03 4.31
CA ALA A 48 -32.56 1.06 3.88
C ALA A 48 -32.78 1.05 2.36
N PHE A 49 -31.75 0.77 1.56
CA PHE A 49 -31.89 0.67 0.10
C PHE A 49 -32.81 -0.48 -0.32
N LYS A 50 -32.81 -1.60 0.40
CA LYS A 50 -33.78 -2.68 0.18
C LYS A 50 -35.22 -2.23 0.40
N LYS A 51 -35.46 -1.26 1.30
CA LYS A 51 -36.80 -0.72 1.56
C LYS A 51 -37.34 0.13 0.43
N TYR A 52 -36.49 0.73 -0.42
CA TYR A 52 -36.96 1.36 -1.65
C TYR A 52 -37.62 0.35 -2.60
N ILE A 53 -37.16 -0.90 -2.62
CA ILE A 53 -37.79 -1.95 -3.46
C ILE A 53 -39.21 -2.25 -2.95
N ASP A 54 -39.38 -2.36 -1.63
CA ASP A 54 -40.67 -2.59 -1.00
C ASP A 54 -41.62 -1.40 -1.23
N GLU A 55 -41.12 -0.17 -1.12
CA GLU A 55 -41.85 1.06 -1.43
C GLU A 55 -42.36 1.07 -2.88
N ARG A 56 -41.48 0.76 -3.86
CA ARG A 56 -41.89 0.71 -5.27
C ARG A 56 -42.86 -0.43 -5.57
N LYS A 57 -42.73 -1.58 -4.89
CA LYS A 57 -43.69 -2.69 -5.02
C LYS A 57 -45.06 -2.35 -4.45
N ALA A 58 -45.16 -1.41 -3.50
CA ALA A 58 -46.44 -0.99 -2.95
C ALA A 58 -47.37 -0.39 -4.03
N ASN A 59 -46.82 0.16 -5.12
CA ASN A 59 -47.61 0.65 -6.25
C ASN A 59 -48.39 -0.45 -7.00
N TYR A 60 -48.05 -1.72 -6.81
CA TYR A 60 -48.87 -2.85 -7.32
C TYR A 60 -50.09 -3.15 -6.47
N LEU A 61 -50.14 -2.64 -5.24
CA LEU A 61 -51.17 -2.96 -4.27
C LEU A 61 -52.25 -1.87 -4.24
N PRO A 62 -53.47 -2.20 -3.76
CA PRO A 62 -54.52 -1.22 -3.68
C PRO A 62 -54.19 -0.22 -2.57
N ARG A 63 -54.43 1.06 -2.86
CA ARG A 63 -54.37 2.14 -1.87
C ARG A 63 -55.77 2.38 -1.33
N ILE A 64 -55.90 2.40 -0.01
CA ILE A 64 -57.16 2.71 0.68
C ILE A 64 -56.96 4.03 1.41
N ASP A 65 -57.74 5.03 1.04
CA ASP A 65 -57.72 6.36 1.65
C ASP A 65 -59.06 6.66 2.28
N ILE A 66 -59.03 7.35 3.42
CA ILE A 66 -60.21 7.93 4.06
C ILE A 66 -60.06 9.44 3.97
N ASP A 67 -61.06 10.11 3.41
CA ASP A 67 -61.16 11.55 3.37
C ASP A 67 -62.34 12.02 4.23
N GLY A 68 -62.13 13.10 4.97
CA GLY A 68 -63.13 13.64 5.88
C GLY A 68 -63.00 15.16 5.92
N ARG A 69 -64.12 15.84 5.72
CA ARG A 69 -64.20 17.30 5.74
C ARG A 69 -65.38 17.71 6.59
N ILE A 70 -65.17 18.68 7.46
CA ILE A 70 -66.25 19.41 8.13
C ILE A 70 -66.07 20.84 7.69
N GLU A 71 -67.13 21.43 7.16
CA GLU A 71 -67.06 22.77 6.60
C GLU A 71 -68.26 23.57 7.08
N LYS A 72 -67.98 24.84 7.37
CA LYS A 72 -68.95 25.85 7.72
C LYS A 72 -68.66 27.03 6.80
N SER A 73 -69.50 27.18 5.78
CA SER A 73 -69.34 28.19 4.77
C SER A 73 -70.50 29.17 4.84
N ASN A 74 -70.26 30.41 4.42
CA ASN A 74 -71.31 31.40 4.20
C ASN A 74 -71.10 31.93 2.80
N SER A 75 -72.07 31.70 1.92
CA SER A 75 -72.02 32.08 0.52
C SER A 75 -73.10 33.10 0.21
N ASP A 76 -72.69 34.25 -0.33
CA ASP A 76 -73.60 35.27 -0.81
C ASP A 76 -73.87 35.03 -2.30
N LYS A 77 -75.02 34.46 -2.63
CA LYS A 77 -75.42 34.20 -4.02
C LYS A 77 -76.25 35.38 -4.54
N LYS A 78 -75.74 36.07 -5.58
CA LYS A 78 -76.44 37.14 -6.31
C LYS A 78 -76.71 36.71 -7.74
N TYR A 79 -77.98 36.69 -8.13
CA TYR A 79 -78.47 36.34 -9.45
C TYR A 79 -79.03 37.58 -10.16
N ASP A 80 -78.73 37.70 -11.46
CA ASP A 80 -79.31 38.73 -12.32
C ASP A 80 -80.76 38.42 -12.67
N ARG A 81 -81.53 39.48 -12.93
CA ARG A 81 -83.02 39.52 -12.93
C ARG A 81 -83.76 38.65 -13.97
N GLU A 82 -83.07 37.83 -14.75
CA GLU A 82 -83.67 36.94 -15.77
C GLU A 82 -83.74 35.46 -15.34
N THR A 83 -83.42 35.11 -14.10
CA THR A 83 -83.60 33.75 -13.57
C THR A 83 -85.05 33.45 -13.16
N PRO A 84 -85.50 32.17 -13.25
CA PRO A 84 -86.86 31.76 -12.89
C PRO A 84 -87.20 32.10 -11.42
N PRO A 85 -88.49 32.30 -11.07
CA PRO A 85 -88.95 32.85 -9.78
C PRO A 85 -88.59 32.01 -8.54
N SER A 86 -87.97 30.85 -8.71
CA SER A 86 -87.54 29.94 -7.64
C SER A 86 -86.16 30.27 -7.06
N VAL A 87 -85.43 31.23 -7.63
CA VAL A 87 -84.05 31.57 -7.22
C VAL A 87 -84.02 32.98 -6.62
N VAL A 88 -83.71 33.07 -5.32
CA VAL A 88 -83.72 34.33 -4.55
C VAL A 88 -82.29 34.73 -4.17
N ASN A 89 -81.97 36.02 -4.27
CA ASN A 89 -80.70 36.56 -3.75
C ASN A 89 -80.65 36.41 -2.23
N GLY A 90 -79.58 35.82 -1.69
CA GLY A 90 -79.47 35.57 -0.26
C GLY A 90 -78.07 35.15 0.19
N SER A 91 -77.83 35.30 1.49
CA SER A 91 -76.71 34.69 2.19
C SER A 91 -77.13 33.29 2.65
N GLU A 92 -76.49 32.25 2.15
CA GLU A 92 -76.71 30.87 2.59
C GLU A 92 -75.54 30.41 3.44
N GLN A 93 -75.85 29.97 4.66
CA GLN A 93 -74.89 29.33 5.52
C GLN A 93 -74.98 27.82 5.31
N GLU A 94 -73.92 27.20 4.80
CA GLU A 94 -73.81 25.77 4.58
C GLU A 94 -72.93 25.20 5.70
N ASP A 95 -73.56 24.51 6.65
CA ASP A 95 -72.90 23.81 7.76
C ASP A 95 -73.04 22.31 7.51
N GLY A 96 -71.93 21.63 7.23
CA GLY A 96 -72.00 20.24 6.81
C GLY A 96 -70.74 19.41 7.05
N TYR A 97 -70.84 18.14 6.72
CA TYR A 97 -69.70 17.23 6.71
C TYR A 97 -69.71 16.33 5.48
N ASN A 98 -68.52 15.96 5.00
CA ASN A 98 -68.31 14.98 3.96
C ASN A 98 -67.34 13.93 4.50
N PHE A 99 -67.72 12.66 4.40
CA PHE A 99 -66.86 11.54 4.77
C PHE A 99 -66.82 10.53 3.64
N GLY A 100 -65.62 10.16 3.20
CA GLY A 100 -65.37 9.26 2.09
C GLY A 100 -64.35 8.19 2.43
N ILE A 101 -64.54 7.01 1.88
CA ILE A 101 -63.51 5.97 1.76
C ILE A 101 -63.35 5.62 0.28
N ALA A 102 -62.10 5.60 -0.18
CA ALA A 102 -61.76 5.27 -1.56
C ALA A 102 -60.70 4.18 -1.60
N LEU A 103 -60.94 3.16 -2.42
CA LEU A 103 -59.95 2.16 -2.81
C LEU A 103 -59.53 2.42 -4.26
N ASN A 104 -58.25 2.67 -4.46
CA ASN A 104 -57.63 2.89 -5.76
C ASN A 104 -56.63 1.77 -6.06
N GLN A 105 -56.79 1.09 -7.19
CA GLN A 105 -55.87 0.05 -7.65
C GLN A 105 -55.38 0.38 -9.05
N MET A 106 -54.06 0.47 -9.23
CA MET A 106 -53.47 0.52 -10.56
C MET A 106 -53.62 -0.84 -11.24
N LEU A 107 -54.20 -0.88 -12.43
CA LEU A 107 -54.30 -2.10 -13.25
C LEU A 107 -53.18 -2.15 -14.30
N TYR A 108 -52.85 -1.00 -14.89
CA TYR A 108 -51.76 -0.85 -15.85
C TYR A 108 -51.31 0.61 -15.91
N ASP A 109 -50.01 0.87 -15.93
CA ASP A 109 -49.43 2.22 -15.92
C ASP A 109 -48.35 2.43 -16.99
N GLY A 110 -48.49 1.75 -18.13
CA GLY A 110 -47.49 1.86 -19.20
C GLY A 110 -46.14 1.25 -18.83
N ASP A 111 -46.11 0.24 -17.96
CA ASP A 111 -44.89 -0.36 -17.39
C ASP A 111 -44.05 0.60 -16.53
N LEU A 112 -44.64 1.67 -15.98
CA LEU A 112 -43.95 2.58 -15.06
C LEU A 112 -43.53 1.87 -13.76
N THR A 113 -44.48 1.25 -13.06
CA THR A 113 -44.23 0.55 -11.79
C THR A 113 -43.18 -0.58 -11.92
N PRO A 114 -43.25 -1.49 -12.91
CA PRO A 114 -42.22 -2.51 -13.06
C PRO A 114 -40.84 -1.93 -13.35
N SER A 115 -40.75 -0.84 -14.11
CA SER A 115 -39.49 -0.14 -14.35
C SER A 115 -38.94 0.54 -13.09
N GLN A 116 -39.79 1.17 -12.28
CA GLN A 116 -39.41 1.73 -10.96
C GLN A 116 -38.88 0.64 -10.01
N VAL A 117 -39.50 -0.53 -9.99
CA VAL A 117 -39.05 -1.65 -9.15
C VAL A 117 -37.71 -2.20 -9.63
N ARG A 118 -37.49 -2.31 -10.94
CA ARG A 118 -36.18 -2.72 -11.50
C ARG A 118 -35.11 -1.67 -11.24
N GLU A 119 -35.42 -0.38 -11.37
CA GLU A 119 -34.51 0.71 -11.00
C GLU A 119 -34.09 0.60 -9.53
N ALA A 120 -35.05 0.45 -8.61
CA ALA A 120 -34.78 0.31 -7.18
C ALA A 120 -33.88 -0.90 -6.87
N LYS A 121 -34.08 -2.03 -7.57
CA LYS A 121 -33.21 -3.22 -7.44
C LYS A 121 -31.78 -2.95 -7.90
N HIS A 122 -31.60 -2.27 -9.03
CA HIS A 122 -30.27 -1.91 -9.51
C HIS A 122 -29.59 -0.87 -8.60
N ASN A 123 -30.35 0.08 -8.05
CA ASN A 123 -29.85 1.02 -7.05
C ASN A 123 -29.44 0.32 -5.74
N ASP A 124 -30.17 -0.71 -5.30
CA ASP A 124 -29.78 -1.55 -4.15
C ASP A 124 -28.47 -2.32 -4.43
N LEU A 125 -28.33 -2.93 -5.61
CA LEU A 125 -27.10 -3.61 -6.00
C LEU A 125 -25.91 -2.63 -6.14
N ALA A 126 -26.12 -1.45 -6.71
CA ALA A 126 -25.11 -0.39 -6.74
C ALA A 126 -24.71 0.04 -5.33
N ASN A 127 -25.68 0.20 -4.42
CA ASN A 127 -25.41 0.52 -3.02
C ASN A 127 -24.65 -0.60 -2.30
N LYS A 128 -24.95 -1.87 -2.61
CA LYS A 128 -24.19 -3.01 -2.10
C LYS A 128 -22.71 -2.90 -2.46
N PHE A 129 -22.37 -2.74 -3.74
CA PHE A 129 -20.96 -2.63 -4.17
C PHE A 129 -20.29 -1.38 -3.59
N ARG A 130 -21.01 -0.26 -3.51
CA ARG A 130 -20.53 0.94 -2.81
C ARG A 130 -20.22 0.66 -1.34
N THR A 131 -21.11 -0.04 -0.64
CA THR A 131 -20.96 -0.42 0.76
C THR A 131 -19.75 -1.32 0.96
N GLU A 132 -19.59 -2.34 0.12
CA GLU A 132 -18.43 -3.24 0.13
C GLU A 132 -17.13 -2.46 -0.10
N ASN A 133 -17.09 -1.52 -1.06
CA ASN A 133 -15.94 -0.65 -1.27
C ASN A 133 -15.60 0.22 -0.05
N ILE A 134 -16.60 0.82 0.61
CA ILE A 134 -16.38 1.64 1.80
C ILE A 134 -15.86 0.77 2.96
N ILE A 135 -16.44 -0.42 3.16
CA ILE A 135 -15.98 -1.36 4.19
C ILE A 135 -14.53 -1.78 3.92
N GLU A 136 -14.17 -2.10 2.68
CA GLU A 136 -12.79 -2.45 2.29
C GLU A 136 -11.81 -1.30 2.59
N ASN A 137 -12.20 -0.04 2.37
CA ASN A 137 -11.38 1.11 2.74
C ASN A 137 -11.19 1.24 4.27
N VAL A 138 -12.25 0.99 5.06
CA VAL A 138 -12.15 0.97 6.54
C VAL A 138 -11.21 -0.16 7.01
N VAL A 139 -11.29 -1.33 6.37
CA VAL A 139 -10.37 -2.45 6.62
C VAL A 139 -8.95 -2.09 6.24
N TYR A 140 -8.73 -1.44 5.09
CA TYR A 140 -7.42 -0.97 4.66
C TYR A 140 -6.80 0.03 5.66
N GLU A 141 -7.56 1.02 6.11
CA GLU A 141 -7.10 1.99 7.12
C GLU A 141 -6.74 1.31 8.44
N THR A 142 -7.50 0.27 8.83
CA THR A 142 -7.18 -0.57 9.99
C THR A 142 -5.85 -1.31 9.80
N ILE A 143 -5.63 -1.92 8.63
CA ILE A 143 -4.40 -2.62 8.29
C ILE A 143 -3.21 -1.64 8.27
N SER A 144 -3.39 -0.45 7.69
CA SER A 144 -2.37 0.60 7.65
C SER A 144 -1.98 1.08 9.04
N ALA A 145 -2.96 1.26 9.93
CA ALA A 145 -2.72 1.60 11.33
C ALA A 145 -1.96 0.47 12.06
N TYR A 146 -2.39 -0.78 11.89
CA TYR A 146 -1.74 -1.97 12.46
C TYR A 146 -0.29 -2.12 11.98
N LEU A 147 -0.05 -2.05 10.66
CA LEU A 147 1.30 -2.10 10.09
C LEU A 147 2.17 -0.95 10.62
N GLY A 148 1.59 0.24 10.82
CA GLY A 148 2.26 1.36 11.44
C GLY A 148 2.70 1.08 12.88
N LEU A 149 1.87 0.40 13.69
CA LEU A 149 2.26 -0.01 15.05
C LEU A 149 3.50 -0.89 15.02
N VAL A 150 3.47 -1.97 14.23
CA VAL A 150 4.57 -2.93 14.13
C VAL A 150 5.83 -2.27 13.55
N GLN A 151 5.68 -1.41 12.54
CA GLN A 151 6.82 -0.68 11.96
C GLN A 151 7.52 0.21 12.99
N TYR A 152 6.75 1.03 13.72
CA TYR A 152 7.34 1.93 14.71
C TYR A 152 7.87 1.19 15.93
N ASP A 153 7.31 0.02 16.29
CA ASP A 153 7.91 -0.86 17.29
C ASP A 153 9.31 -1.33 16.87
N GLU A 154 9.49 -1.75 15.62
CA GLU A 154 10.79 -2.18 15.12
C GLU A 154 11.76 -1.01 14.95
N THR A 155 11.26 0.16 14.54
CA THR A 155 12.10 1.35 14.36
C THR A 155 12.56 1.88 15.72
N LEU A 156 11.66 1.95 16.71
CA LEU A 156 12.01 2.36 18.08
C LEU A 156 13.04 1.42 18.71
N ALA A 157 12.96 0.11 18.44
CA ALA A 157 13.97 -0.83 18.90
C ALA A 157 15.36 -0.53 18.28
N LEU A 158 15.42 -0.29 16.97
CA LEU A 158 16.67 0.11 16.29
C LEU A 158 17.23 1.43 16.83
N THR A 159 16.37 2.41 17.06
CA THR A 159 16.78 3.72 17.58
C THR A 159 17.22 3.62 19.04
N ALA A 160 16.58 2.78 19.85
CA ALA A 160 17.00 2.49 21.22
C ALA A 160 18.39 1.82 21.27
N ASP A 161 18.65 0.86 20.38
CA ASP A 161 19.97 0.23 20.24
C ASP A 161 21.05 1.26 19.84
N MET A 162 20.70 2.20 18.95
CA MET A 162 21.59 3.30 18.55
C MET A 162 21.84 4.30 19.69
N ILE A 163 20.85 4.56 20.55
CA ILE A 163 21.05 5.35 21.78
C ILE A 163 22.04 4.65 22.70
N SER A 164 21.83 3.36 22.99
CA SER A 164 22.75 2.59 23.84
C SER A 164 24.17 2.60 23.28
N THR A 165 24.31 2.40 21.96
CA THR A 165 25.62 2.43 21.29
C THR A 165 26.30 3.80 21.43
N ASN A 166 25.57 4.90 21.28
CA ASN A 166 26.14 6.24 21.45
C ASN A 166 26.42 6.60 22.91
N GLU A 167 25.70 6.04 23.88
CA GLU A 167 26.00 6.18 25.30
C GLU A 167 27.33 5.49 25.67
N ASP A 168 27.56 4.28 25.13
CA ASP A 168 28.83 3.57 25.26
C ASP A 168 29.98 4.35 24.59
N ASN A 169 29.77 4.85 23.37
CA ASN A 169 30.73 5.69 22.67
C ASN A 169 31.06 6.97 23.46
N LEU A 170 30.07 7.58 24.12
CA LEU A 170 30.28 8.79 24.91
C LEU A 170 31.14 8.52 26.15
N GLN A 171 30.98 7.34 26.76
CA GLN A 171 31.84 6.91 27.86
C GLN A 171 33.29 6.77 27.37
N ILE A 172 33.51 6.10 26.24
CA ILE A 172 34.84 5.93 25.65
C ILE A 172 35.48 7.29 25.34
N ALA A 173 34.73 8.22 24.75
CA ALA A 173 35.21 9.56 24.44
C ALA A 173 35.64 10.34 25.69
N LYS A 174 34.85 10.28 26.78
CA LYS A 174 35.16 10.94 28.06
C LYS A 174 36.40 10.35 28.76
N GLU A 175 36.57 9.03 28.66
CA GLU A 175 37.76 8.35 29.18
C GLU A 175 39.01 8.82 28.42
N LYS A 176 38.93 8.90 27.08
CA LYS A 176 40.03 9.41 26.24
C LYS A 176 40.31 10.90 26.50
N GLU A 177 39.27 11.73 26.65
CA GLU A 177 39.41 13.16 27.01
C GLU A 177 40.16 13.32 28.34
N SER A 178 39.83 12.50 29.35
CA SER A 178 40.49 12.54 30.66
C SER A 178 41.98 12.18 30.60
N ILE A 179 42.39 11.39 29.62
CA ILE A 179 43.78 10.95 29.40
C ILE A 179 44.56 11.93 28.52
N SER A 180 43.95 12.39 27.42
CA SER A 180 44.62 13.15 26.36
C SER A 180 44.39 14.66 26.41
N GLY A 181 43.30 15.11 27.05
CA GLY A 181 42.81 16.49 27.02
C GLY A 181 42.07 16.89 25.73
N GLU A 182 41.86 15.96 24.80
CA GLU A 182 41.12 16.19 23.55
C GLU A 182 39.60 16.13 23.79
N VAL A 183 38.88 17.22 23.52
CA VAL A 183 37.45 17.36 23.82
C VAL A 183 36.52 17.20 22.62
N LEU A 184 37.06 17.22 21.39
CA LEU A 184 36.26 17.28 20.16
C LEU A 184 35.36 16.04 20.01
N GLU A 185 35.92 14.84 20.19
CA GLU A 185 35.18 13.58 20.07
C GLU A 185 34.03 13.49 21.08
N THR A 186 34.21 14.00 22.31
CA THR A 186 33.15 14.07 23.31
C THR A 186 31.97 14.91 22.82
N TYR A 187 32.24 16.10 22.24
CA TYR A 187 31.18 16.96 21.69
C TYR A 187 30.50 16.34 20.47
N GLU A 188 31.25 15.65 19.61
CA GLU A 188 30.70 14.97 18.43
C GLU A 188 29.75 13.83 18.82
N VAL A 189 30.14 12.97 19.76
CA VAL A 189 29.26 11.91 20.26
C VAL A 189 28.05 12.49 20.99
N ASP A 190 28.24 13.51 21.83
CA ASP A 190 27.13 14.14 22.54
C ASP A 190 26.12 14.76 21.56
N SER A 191 26.60 15.39 20.49
CA SER A 191 25.75 15.88 19.40
C SER A 191 24.95 14.76 18.72
N LYS A 192 25.61 13.66 18.34
CA LYS A 192 24.95 12.50 17.72
C LYS A 192 23.94 11.83 18.67
N LEU A 193 24.30 11.65 19.94
CA LEU A 193 23.40 11.09 20.95
C LEU A 193 22.13 11.93 21.12
N ASN A 194 22.27 13.26 21.19
CA ASN A 194 21.11 14.16 21.29
C ASN A 194 20.25 14.12 20.03
N PHE A 195 20.85 14.00 18.84
CA PHE A 195 20.11 13.83 17.59
C PHE A 195 19.32 12.51 17.55
N VAL A 196 19.93 11.39 17.95
CA VAL A 196 19.22 10.09 17.99
C VAL A 196 18.11 10.09 19.06
N LYS A 197 18.33 10.75 20.21
CA LYS A 197 17.30 10.94 21.23
C LYS A 197 16.11 11.76 20.71
N GLU A 198 16.35 12.79 19.90
CA GLU A 198 15.28 13.51 19.19
C GLU A 198 14.49 12.59 18.26
N LYS A 199 15.19 11.79 17.44
CA LYS A 199 14.55 10.82 16.52
C LYS A 199 13.70 9.78 17.25
N TYR A 200 14.15 9.31 18.40
CA TYR A 200 13.38 8.39 19.24
C TYR A 200 12.07 9.02 19.74
N LEU A 201 12.08 10.30 20.11
CA LEU A 201 10.88 11.03 20.51
C LEU A 201 9.93 11.23 19.32
N GLU A 202 10.44 11.58 18.15
CA GLU A 202 9.66 11.68 16.91
C GLU A 202 8.95 10.35 16.58
N GLU A 203 9.68 9.23 16.62
CA GLU A 203 9.13 7.90 16.34
C GLU A 203 8.09 7.46 17.38
N LYS A 204 8.27 7.85 18.64
CA LYS A 204 7.31 7.59 19.71
C LYS A 204 6.01 8.38 19.50
N ASP A 205 6.10 9.63 19.06
CA ASP A 205 4.95 10.46 18.71
C ASP A 205 4.19 9.88 17.50
N LEU A 206 4.93 9.44 16.47
CA LEU A 206 4.35 8.77 15.31
C LEU A 206 3.64 7.46 15.69
N LYS A 207 4.24 6.65 16.58
CA LYS A 207 3.59 5.45 17.13
C LYS A 207 2.30 5.80 17.89
N SER A 208 2.33 6.84 18.73
CA SER A 208 1.14 7.32 19.47
C SER A 208 -0.01 7.72 18.55
N SER A 209 0.30 8.36 17.42
CA SER A 209 -0.68 8.68 16.37
C SER A 209 -1.29 7.42 15.74
N ARG A 210 -0.49 6.37 15.49
CA ARG A 210 -0.98 5.07 15.00
C ARG A 210 -1.84 4.35 16.04
N ILE A 211 -1.50 4.41 17.32
CA ILE A 211 -2.32 3.87 18.42
C ILE A 211 -3.70 4.53 18.42
N SER A 212 -3.74 5.86 18.29
CA SER A 212 -5.00 6.62 18.25
C SER A 212 -5.85 6.25 17.03
N THR A 213 -5.23 6.08 15.87
CA THR A 213 -5.92 5.65 14.64
C THR A 213 -6.44 4.22 14.74
N PHE A 214 -5.63 3.31 15.29
CA PHE A 214 -6.03 1.93 15.55
C PHE A 214 -7.22 1.86 16.51
N LYS A 215 -7.17 2.60 17.62
CA LYS A 215 -8.28 2.70 18.58
C LYS A 215 -9.55 3.28 17.97
N ARG A 216 -9.43 4.26 17.06
CA ARG A 216 -10.56 4.83 16.33
C ARG A 216 -11.31 3.77 15.51
N TYR A 217 -10.58 2.90 14.83
CA TYR A 217 -11.20 1.87 13.97
C TYR A 217 -11.61 0.61 14.74
N VAL A 218 -10.70 0.04 15.55
CA VAL A 218 -10.89 -1.24 16.25
C VAL A 218 -11.67 -1.08 17.56
N GLY A 219 -11.70 0.12 18.13
CA GLY A 219 -12.42 0.43 19.37
C GLY A 219 -11.69 0.03 20.66
N VAL A 220 -10.50 -0.58 20.56
CA VAL A 220 -9.64 -0.91 21.71
C VAL A 220 -8.21 -0.45 21.46
N GLU A 221 -7.46 -0.25 22.54
CA GLU A 221 -6.02 -0.02 22.44
C GLU A 221 -5.31 -1.31 22.02
N PRO A 222 -4.17 -1.20 21.30
CA PRO A 222 -3.38 -2.35 20.91
C PRO A 222 -2.86 -3.10 22.15
N SER A 223 -2.71 -4.40 21.99
CA SER A 223 -2.24 -5.32 23.03
C SER A 223 -0.74 -5.18 23.34
N GLY A 224 0.04 -4.62 22.40
CA GLY A 224 1.50 -4.54 22.47
C GLY A 224 2.22 -5.80 21.99
N ASN A 225 1.48 -6.81 21.55
CA ASN A 225 2.01 -8.06 20.99
C ASN A 225 1.75 -8.15 19.46
N GLU A 226 1.54 -7.02 18.80
CA GLU A 226 1.33 -6.98 17.35
C GLU A 226 2.59 -7.45 16.62
N CYS A 227 2.39 -8.22 15.55
CA CYS A 227 3.47 -8.85 14.81
C CYS A 227 3.31 -8.63 13.30
N ARG A 228 4.40 -8.85 12.54
CA ARG A 228 4.36 -8.78 11.07
C ARG A 228 3.34 -9.79 10.54
N PRO A 229 2.37 -9.38 9.71
CA PRO A 229 1.43 -10.32 9.11
C PRO A 229 2.13 -11.16 8.04
N LYS A 230 1.60 -12.34 7.71
CA LYS A 230 2.09 -13.13 6.58
C LYS A 230 1.45 -12.66 5.28
N MET A 231 2.27 -12.46 4.23
CA MET A 231 1.78 -12.21 2.88
C MET A 231 1.54 -13.54 2.14
N ASP A 232 0.35 -13.73 1.59
CA ASP A 232 0.05 -14.85 0.69
C ASP A 232 0.21 -14.39 -0.76
N LEU A 233 1.43 -14.53 -1.28
CA LEU A 233 1.78 -14.07 -2.62
C LEU A 233 1.02 -14.82 -3.72
N LEU A 234 0.47 -16.01 -3.44
CA LEU A 234 -0.32 -16.78 -4.41
C LEU A 234 -1.63 -16.07 -4.80
N LYS A 235 -2.11 -15.12 -3.99
CA LYS A 235 -3.32 -14.34 -4.27
C LYS A 235 -3.09 -13.24 -5.32
N ILE A 236 -1.84 -12.91 -5.62
CA ILE A 236 -1.47 -11.92 -6.62
C ILE A 236 -0.95 -12.67 -7.86
N PRO A 237 -1.63 -12.60 -9.01
CA PRO A 237 -1.11 -13.18 -10.25
C PRO A 237 0.25 -12.61 -10.62
N ASP A 238 1.16 -13.48 -11.06
CA ASP A 238 2.50 -13.09 -11.55
C ASP A 238 2.46 -12.36 -12.90
N ASN A 239 1.30 -12.32 -13.56
CA ASN A 239 1.12 -11.66 -14.85
C ASN A 239 0.26 -10.40 -14.70
N LEU A 240 0.83 -9.24 -15.03
CA LEU A 240 0.16 -7.94 -15.02
C LEU A 240 -1.16 -7.95 -15.82
N GLN A 241 -1.20 -8.62 -16.96
CA GLN A 241 -2.42 -8.67 -17.77
C GLN A 241 -3.54 -9.44 -17.06
N GLN A 242 -3.22 -10.59 -16.46
CA GLN A 242 -4.18 -11.37 -15.67
C GLN A 242 -4.67 -10.58 -14.45
N LEU A 243 -3.77 -9.85 -13.80
CA LEU A 243 -4.12 -8.97 -12.69
C LEU A 243 -5.09 -7.86 -13.11
N ILE A 244 -4.85 -7.22 -14.26
CA ILE A 244 -5.74 -6.18 -14.81
C ILE A 244 -7.11 -6.77 -15.16
N GLU A 245 -7.16 -7.92 -15.82
CA GLU A 245 -8.41 -8.60 -16.16
C GLU A 245 -9.22 -8.94 -14.90
N LEU A 246 -8.54 -9.45 -13.87
CA LEU A 246 -9.17 -9.72 -12.58
C LEU A 246 -9.70 -8.45 -11.90
N ALA A 247 -8.92 -7.36 -11.94
CA ALA A 247 -9.32 -6.08 -11.37
C ALA A 247 -10.57 -5.52 -12.05
N VAL A 248 -10.63 -5.53 -13.38
CA VAL A 248 -11.79 -5.04 -14.12
C VAL A 248 -13.05 -5.88 -13.83
N LEU A 249 -12.89 -7.19 -13.64
CA LEU A 249 -14.01 -8.09 -13.34
C LEU A 249 -14.53 -7.97 -11.90
N ARG A 250 -13.65 -7.75 -10.92
CA ARG A 250 -14.03 -7.81 -9.49
C ARG A 250 -14.17 -6.47 -8.80
N ASN A 251 -13.54 -5.41 -9.31
CA ASN A 251 -13.50 -4.14 -8.60
C ASN A 251 -14.91 -3.57 -8.33
N ASN A 252 -15.18 -3.26 -7.06
CA ASN A 252 -16.49 -2.79 -6.61
C ASN A 252 -16.91 -1.43 -7.19
N GLU A 253 -15.96 -0.51 -7.49
CA GLU A 253 -16.26 0.79 -8.12
C GLU A 253 -16.79 0.58 -9.55
N ILE A 254 -16.22 -0.38 -10.29
CA ILE A 254 -16.69 -0.77 -11.63
C ILE A 254 -18.05 -1.45 -11.55
N GLN A 255 -18.24 -2.41 -10.64
CA GLN A 255 -19.51 -3.12 -10.47
C GLN A 255 -20.65 -2.18 -10.04
N GLU A 256 -20.37 -1.24 -9.12
CA GLU A 256 -21.31 -0.17 -8.76
C GLU A 256 -21.76 0.60 -10.00
N GLN A 257 -20.81 1.04 -10.83
CA GLN A 257 -21.11 1.84 -12.01
C GLN A 257 -21.89 1.06 -13.08
N ILE A 258 -21.63 -0.24 -13.23
CA ILE A 258 -22.41 -1.12 -14.10
C ILE A 258 -23.87 -1.19 -13.64
N GLU A 259 -24.13 -1.33 -12.34
CA GLU A 259 -25.49 -1.33 -11.79
C GLU A 259 -26.16 0.04 -11.92
N ARG A 260 -25.43 1.15 -11.77
CA ARG A 260 -25.95 2.50 -12.06
C ARG A 260 -26.37 2.67 -13.52
N ILE A 261 -25.62 2.11 -14.47
CA ILE A 261 -26.00 2.10 -15.89
C ILE A 261 -27.30 1.32 -16.10
N LYS A 262 -27.47 0.17 -15.43
CA LYS A 262 -28.72 -0.61 -15.50
C LYS A 262 -29.89 0.16 -14.90
N ALA A 263 -29.72 0.80 -13.75
CA ALA A 263 -30.73 1.68 -13.16
C ALA A 263 -31.11 2.84 -14.10
N GLN A 264 -30.13 3.46 -14.76
CA GLN A 264 -30.38 4.54 -15.72
C GLN A 264 -31.16 4.08 -16.96
N ARG A 265 -31.00 2.83 -17.41
CA ARG A 265 -31.84 2.25 -18.47
C ARG A 265 -33.30 2.13 -18.04
N GLU A 266 -33.54 1.75 -16.78
CA GLU A 266 -34.89 1.68 -16.24
C GLU A 266 -35.53 3.08 -16.10
N LYS A 267 -34.75 4.14 -15.89
CA LYS A 267 -35.27 5.52 -15.94
C LYS A 267 -35.74 5.93 -17.34
N ILE A 268 -35.06 5.47 -18.39
CA ILE A 268 -35.54 5.67 -19.77
C ILE A 268 -36.87 4.95 -19.96
N ALA A 269 -36.99 3.68 -19.52
CA ALA A 269 -38.25 2.94 -19.59
C ALA A 269 -39.37 3.63 -18.79
N GLN A 270 -39.07 4.23 -17.64
CA GLN A 270 -40.02 5.06 -16.89
C GLN A 270 -40.42 6.33 -17.65
N ALA A 271 -39.49 7.00 -18.33
CA ALA A 271 -39.82 8.15 -19.17
C ALA A 271 -40.74 7.74 -20.34
N ASP A 272 -40.45 6.59 -20.96
CA ASP A 272 -41.21 6.07 -22.10
C ASP A 272 -42.60 5.55 -21.71
N SER A 273 -42.82 5.18 -20.44
CA SER A 273 -44.15 4.77 -19.94
C SER A 273 -45.24 5.81 -20.17
N LYS A 274 -44.86 7.10 -20.23
CA LYS A 274 -45.79 8.22 -20.44
C LYS A 274 -46.46 8.22 -21.82
N PHE A 275 -45.88 7.50 -22.79
CA PHE A 275 -46.47 7.34 -24.12
C PHE A 275 -47.53 6.25 -24.19
N LEU A 276 -47.70 5.47 -23.12
CA LEU A 276 -48.64 4.36 -23.01
C LEU A 276 -49.85 4.76 -22.15
N PRO A 277 -51.01 4.10 -22.33
CA PRO A 277 -52.19 4.38 -21.52
C PRO A 277 -51.98 3.93 -20.08
N ASN A 278 -52.65 4.60 -19.14
CA ASN A 278 -52.87 4.11 -17.79
C ASN A 278 -54.31 3.60 -17.63
N LEU A 279 -54.48 2.64 -16.73
CA LEU A 279 -55.74 2.01 -16.40
C LEU A 279 -55.81 1.83 -14.89
N ASN A 280 -56.79 2.46 -14.25
CA ASN A 280 -57.01 2.36 -12.80
C ASN A 280 -58.43 1.87 -12.49
N LEU A 281 -58.56 1.18 -11.37
CA LEU A 281 -59.82 0.83 -10.74
C LEU A 281 -60.01 1.72 -9.51
N GLU A 282 -61.16 2.37 -9.42
CA GLU A 282 -61.56 3.18 -8.28
C GLU A 282 -62.90 2.69 -7.74
N LEU A 283 -62.94 2.38 -6.45
CA LEU A 283 -64.15 2.10 -5.70
C LEU A 283 -64.28 3.18 -4.62
N LYS A 284 -65.39 3.91 -4.60
CA LYS A 284 -65.61 5.00 -3.64
C LYS A 284 -66.96 4.86 -2.97
N ALA A 285 -66.98 5.05 -1.66
CA ALA A 285 -68.18 5.21 -0.85
C ALA A 285 -68.07 6.55 -0.10
N LEU A 286 -69.09 7.39 -0.19
CA LEU A 286 -69.10 8.71 0.44
C LEU A 286 -70.48 9.02 1.04
N THR A 287 -70.44 9.75 2.15
CA THR A 287 -71.58 10.36 2.82
C THR A 287 -71.35 11.86 2.86
N ASP A 288 -72.24 12.61 2.24
CA ASP A 288 -72.27 14.06 2.28
C ASP A 288 -73.50 14.53 3.06
N ASN A 289 -73.32 15.48 3.97
CA ASN A 289 -74.38 16.13 4.69
C ASN A 289 -74.22 17.64 4.49
N ASP A 290 -75.07 18.22 3.65
CA ASP A 290 -75.20 19.66 3.43
C ASP A 290 -73.94 20.41 2.99
N LEU A 291 -72.95 19.74 2.38
CA LEU A 291 -71.76 20.42 1.79
C LEU A 291 -71.79 20.51 0.26
N SER A 292 -72.45 19.58 -0.42
CA SER A 292 -72.56 19.58 -1.88
C SER A 292 -74.01 19.47 -2.37
N LEU A 293 -74.97 19.51 -1.44
CA LEU A 293 -76.40 19.46 -1.69
C LEU A 293 -77.00 20.87 -1.77
N ASN A 294 -77.92 21.07 -2.72
CA ASN A 294 -78.69 22.31 -2.84
C ASN A 294 -79.87 22.40 -1.86
N GLU A 295 -80.16 21.32 -1.13
CA GLU A 295 -81.23 21.20 -0.14
C GLU A 295 -80.72 20.46 1.09
N ASN A 296 -81.25 20.78 2.27
CA ASN A 296 -80.84 20.13 3.52
C ASN A 296 -81.14 18.61 3.49
N GLY A 297 -80.11 17.77 3.61
CA GLY A 297 -80.20 16.33 3.55
C GLY A 297 -78.86 15.60 3.71
N ILE A 298 -78.95 14.27 3.75
CA ILE A 298 -77.77 13.39 3.72
C ILE A 298 -77.81 12.61 2.41
N GLU A 299 -76.72 12.68 1.66
CA GLU A 299 -76.51 11.89 0.46
C GLU A 299 -75.47 10.80 0.72
N ASN A 300 -75.83 9.55 0.40
CA ASN A 300 -74.90 8.43 0.42
C ASN A 300 -74.68 7.93 -1.00
N GLN A 301 -73.44 7.97 -1.48
CA GLN A 301 -73.08 7.47 -2.81
C GLN A 301 -72.06 6.33 -2.70
N VAL A 302 -72.27 5.27 -3.49
CA VAL A 302 -71.30 4.19 -3.68
C VAL A 302 -71.16 3.94 -5.16
N PHE A 303 -69.93 4.00 -5.69
CA PHE A 303 -69.67 3.72 -7.09
C PHE A 303 -68.33 3.01 -7.30
N GLY A 304 -68.24 2.32 -8.42
CA GLY A 304 -66.99 1.75 -8.93
C GLY A 304 -66.81 2.15 -10.38
N ARG A 305 -65.60 2.57 -10.76
CA ARG A 305 -65.25 2.92 -12.14
C ARG A 305 -63.86 2.43 -12.51
N ILE A 306 -63.70 2.11 -13.79
CA ILE A 306 -62.40 1.84 -14.40
C ILE A 306 -62.07 3.05 -15.26
N ASN A 307 -60.99 3.78 -14.94
CA ASN A 307 -60.59 4.93 -15.74
C ASN A 307 -59.39 4.57 -16.60
N LEU A 308 -59.52 4.82 -17.91
CA LEU A 308 -58.41 4.79 -18.86
C LEU A 308 -58.03 6.24 -19.17
N ALA A 309 -56.79 6.63 -18.89
CA ALA A 309 -56.24 7.90 -19.35
C ALA A 309 -55.02 7.65 -20.24
N TRP A 310 -54.99 8.29 -21.40
CA TRP A 310 -53.87 8.18 -22.33
C TRP A 310 -53.50 9.57 -22.85
N ASN A 311 -52.28 9.98 -22.54
CA ASN A 311 -51.70 11.19 -23.08
C ASN A 311 -51.16 10.92 -24.50
N LEU A 312 -51.86 11.43 -25.52
CA LEU A 312 -51.41 11.27 -26.92
C LEU A 312 -50.34 12.30 -27.31
N TYR A 313 -50.33 13.48 -26.66
CA TYR A 313 -49.39 14.54 -26.99
C TYR A 313 -49.26 15.57 -25.86
N ASN A 314 -48.04 15.73 -25.34
CA ASN A 314 -47.70 16.66 -24.26
C ASN A 314 -46.80 17.82 -24.74
N GLY A 315 -47.08 18.40 -25.90
CA GLY A 315 -46.26 19.49 -26.44
C GLY A 315 -44.79 19.12 -26.71
N GLY A 316 -44.49 17.83 -26.92
CA GLY A 316 -43.12 17.32 -27.09
C GLY A 316 -42.32 17.13 -25.79
N GLY A 317 -42.90 17.47 -24.62
CA GLY A 317 -42.21 17.39 -23.33
C GLY A 317 -41.78 15.97 -22.94
N ASP A 318 -42.65 14.98 -23.13
CA ASP A 318 -42.32 13.58 -22.78
C ASP A 318 -41.19 13.01 -23.64
N TYR A 319 -41.11 13.42 -24.91
CA TYR A 319 -40.00 13.06 -25.80
C TYR A 319 -38.70 13.69 -25.35
N ALA A 320 -38.73 14.97 -24.96
CA ALA A 320 -37.56 15.66 -24.42
C ALA A 320 -37.03 14.99 -23.15
N VAL A 321 -37.91 14.52 -22.25
CA VAL A 321 -37.52 13.79 -21.03
C VAL A 321 -36.88 12.43 -21.37
N SER A 322 -37.46 11.66 -22.30
CA SER A 322 -36.85 10.39 -22.74
C SER A 322 -35.45 10.61 -23.33
N GLN A 323 -35.28 11.64 -24.16
CA GLN A 323 -33.97 12.01 -24.71
C GLN A 323 -32.98 12.51 -23.64
N GLN A 324 -33.45 13.24 -22.63
CA GLN A 324 -32.65 13.65 -21.49
C GLN A 324 -32.10 12.43 -20.73
N GLU A 325 -32.94 11.44 -20.42
CA GLU A 325 -32.50 10.22 -19.73
C GLU A 325 -31.54 9.37 -20.59
N ALA A 326 -31.68 9.41 -21.92
CA ALA A 326 -30.75 8.81 -22.85
C ALA A 326 -29.37 9.50 -22.87
N LEU A 327 -29.33 10.83 -22.67
CA LEU A 327 -28.06 11.57 -22.50
C LEU A 327 -27.40 11.24 -21.17
N PHE A 328 -28.15 11.13 -20.07
CA PHE A 328 -27.61 10.64 -18.80
C PHE A 328 -27.07 9.22 -18.92
N LEU A 329 -27.71 8.32 -19.69
CA LEU A 329 -27.15 7.00 -19.95
C LEU A 329 -25.78 7.06 -20.67
N LYS A 330 -25.59 8.01 -21.59
CA LYS A 330 -24.28 8.22 -22.23
C LYS A 330 -23.25 8.71 -21.21
N GLU A 331 -23.60 9.68 -20.38
CA GLU A 331 -22.72 10.17 -19.30
C GLU A 331 -22.30 9.05 -18.34
N GLN A 332 -23.23 8.18 -17.92
CA GLN A 332 -22.91 7.05 -17.05
C GLN A 332 -21.96 6.03 -17.72
N LYS A 333 -21.99 5.89 -19.05
CA LYS A 333 -21.04 5.04 -19.79
C LYS A 333 -19.64 5.66 -19.84
N GLU A 334 -19.54 6.94 -20.15
CA GLU A 334 -18.25 7.66 -20.12
C GLU A 334 -17.62 7.61 -18.72
N ARG A 335 -18.46 7.70 -17.68
CA ARG A 335 -18.01 7.54 -16.29
C ARG A 335 -17.49 6.13 -16.00
N LEU A 336 -18.09 5.09 -16.57
CA LEU A 336 -17.57 3.72 -16.46
C LEU A 336 -16.18 3.60 -17.10
N ASP A 337 -15.99 4.20 -18.27
CA ASP A 337 -14.69 4.19 -18.95
C ASP A 337 -13.62 4.95 -18.13
N ALA A 338 -13.98 6.10 -17.55
CA ALA A 338 -13.09 6.85 -16.66
C ALA A 338 -12.69 6.05 -15.40
N ILE A 339 -13.66 5.41 -14.74
CA ILE A 339 -13.40 4.55 -13.56
C ILE A 339 -12.53 3.36 -13.96
N THR A 340 -12.83 2.71 -15.08
CA THR A 340 -12.06 1.56 -15.58
C THR A 340 -10.61 1.97 -15.85
N ASN A 341 -10.39 3.08 -16.53
CA ASN A 341 -9.04 3.59 -16.81
C ASN A 341 -8.26 3.91 -15.52
N LYS A 342 -8.92 4.53 -14.53
CA LYS A 342 -8.33 4.82 -13.21
C LYS A 342 -7.93 3.53 -12.47
N VAL A 343 -8.78 2.50 -12.47
CA VAL A 343 -8.48 1.21 -11.85
C VAL A 343 -7.31 0.52 -12.56
N VAL A 344 -7.32 0.51 -13.90
CA VAL A 344 -6.23 -0.07 -14.70
C VAL A 344 -4.90 0.65 -14.46
N GLU A 345 -4.90 1.99 -14.41
CA GLU A 345 -3.72 2.79 -14.09
C GLU A 345 -3.19 2.47 -12.68
N SER A 346 -4.06 2.50 -11.68
CA SER A 346 -3.72 2.18 -10.28
C SER A 346 -3.08 0.78 -10.17
N MET A 347 -3.65 -0.22 -10.86
CA MET A 347 -3.11 -1.59 -10.90
C MET A 347 -1.74 -1.69 -11.55
N LYS A 348 -1.51 -1.00 -12.66
CA LYS A 348 -0.19 -0.97 -13.30
C LYS A 348 0.86 -0.36 -12.37
N VAL A 349 0.54 0.79 -11.76
CA VAL A 349 1.46 1.50 -10.86
C VAL A 349 1.77 0.68 -9.61
N ASN A 350 0.75 0.13 -8.95
CA ASN A 350 0.93 -0.63 -7.72
C ASN A 350 1.68 -1.95 -7.96
N TYR A 351 1.38 -2.66 -9.05
CA TYR A 351 2.10 -3.89 -9.41
C TYR A 351 3.58 -3.62 -9.72
N GLN A 352 3.88 -2.58 -10.51
CA GLN A 352 5.27 -2.20 -10.78
C GLN A 352 6.01 -1.78 -9.50
N ARG A 353 5.34 -1.03 -8.61
CA ARG A 353 5.92 -0.62 -7.33
C ARG A 353 6.19 -1.83 -6.43
N PHE A 354 5.29 -2.80 -6.40
CA PHE A 354 5.44 -4.05 -5.65
C PHE A 354 6.70 -4.81 -6.11
N LEU A 355 6.84 -5.09 -7.41
CA LEU A 355 8.02 -5.76 -7.97
C LEU A 355 9.32 -4.98 -7.69
N LYS A 356 9.30 -3.66 -7.88
CA LYS A 356 10.48 -2.82 -7.61
C LYS A 356 10.84 -2.74 -6.14
N ASN A 357 9.86 -2.80 -5.24
CA ASN A 357 10.12 -2.87 -3.81
C ASN A 357 10.74 -4.21 -3.40
N GLN A 358 10.35 -5.33 -4.03
CA GLN A 358 11.03 -6.61 -3.82
C GLN A 358 12.51 -6.55 -4.22
N GLU A 359 12.84 -6.01 -5.41
CA GLU A 359 14.22 -5.81 -5.86
C GLU A 359 15.00 -4.89 -4.89
N ARG A 360 14.39 -3.78 -4.46
CA ARG A 360 15.01 -2.83 -3.51
C ARG A 360 15.32 -3.47 -2.16
N ILE A 361 14.44 -4.34 -1.66
CA ILE A 361 14.67 -5.07 -0.40
C ILE A 361 15.90 -5.96 -0.52
N ASP A 362 16.07 -6.68 -1.62
CA ASP A 362 17.24 -7.53 -1.83
C ASP A 362 18.55 -6.72 -1.84
N VAL A 363 18.55 -5.56 -2.50
CA VAL A 363 19.69 -4.63 -2.49
C VAL A 363 19.94 -4.05 -1.10
N LEU A 364 18.90 -3.65 -0.37
CA LEU A 364 19.03 -3.10 0.98
C LEU A 364 19.54 -4.14 1.97
N LYS A 365 19.16 -5.41 1.84
CA LYS A 365 19.73 -6.50 2.65
C LYS A 365 21.24 -6.59 2.47
N LYS A 366 21.72 -6.58 1.23
CA LYS A 366 23.16 -6.57 0.92
C LYS A 366 23.85 -5.31 1.44
N TYR A 367 23.18 -4.16 1.35
CA TYR A 367 23.68 -2.89 1.88
C TYR A 367 23.84 -2.92 3.41
N VAL A 368 22.88 -3.51 4.14
CA VAL A 368 22.99 -3.71 5.59
C VAL A 368 24.19 -4.60 5.92
N VAL A 369 24.32 -5.76 5.26
CA VAL A 369 25.45 -6.69 5.47
C VAL A 369 26.80 -6.00 5.23
N ALA A 370 26.92 -5.23 4.16
CA ALA A 370 28.16 -4.51 3.85
C ALA A 370 28.51 -3.49 4.95
N ASN A 371 27.53 -2.74 5.45
CA ASN A 371 27.76 -1.77 6.54
C ASN A 371 28.07 -2.45 7.87
N GLU A 372 27.49 -3.62 8.15
CA GLU A 372 27.84 -4.42 9.34
C GLU A 372 29.32 -4.82 9.31
N ASN A 373 29.80 -5.32 8.17
CA ASN A 373 31.21 -5.66 7.99
C ASN A 373 32.13 -4.43 8.11
N ILE A 374 31.73 -3.28 7.58
CA ILE A 374 32.50 -2.03 7.70
C ILE A 374 32.63 -1.63 9.17
N VAL A 375 31.54 -1.67 9.93
CA VAL A 375 31.57 -1.37 11.37
C VAL A 375 32.50 -2.33 12.12
N GLU A 376 32.48 -3.62 11.80
CA GLU A 376 33.37 -4.61 12.41
C GLU A 376 34.85 -4.35 12.10
N VAL A 377 35.19 -4.10 10.84
CA VAL A 377 36.56 -3.78 10.41
C VAL A 377 37.04 -2.48 11.05
N TYR A 378 36.23 -1.42 11.03
CA TYR A 378 36.62 -0.13 11.61
C TYR A 378 36.79 -0.20 13.13
N LYS A 379 35.99 -1.00 13.83
CA LYS A 379 36.21 -1.27 15.26
C LYS A 379 37.57 -1.93 15.49
N SER A 380 37.93 -2.95 14.71
CA SER A 380 39.23 -3.63 14.83
C SER A 380 40.42 -2.71 14.49
N GLU A 381 40.31 -1.88 13.45
CA GLU A 381 41.36 -0.91 13.09
C GLU A 381 41.50 0.21 14.14
N PHE A 382 40.40 0.64 14.77
CA PHE A 382 40.44 1.60 15.87
C PHE A 382 41.12 1.01 17.11
N GLU A 383 40.79 -0.24 17.48
CA GLU A 383 41.46 -0.96 18.57
C GLU A 383 42.98 -1.12 18.30
N SER A 384 43.35 -1.22 17.03
CA SER A 384 44.75 -1.29 16.57
C SER A 384 45.41 0.10 16.42
N GLY A 385 44.67 1.19 16.63
CA GLY A 385 45.14 2.57 16.52
C GLY A 385 45.36 3.08 15.09
N THR A 386 44.86 2.37 14.07
CA THR A 386 45.02 2.73 12.65
C THR A 386 43.82 3.49 12.06
N ARG A 387 42.73 3.62 12.83
CA ARG A 387 41.51 4.35 12.44
C ARG A 387 41.12 5.38 13.50
N THR A 388 40.39 6.41 13.10
CA THR A 388 39.86 7.42 14.04
C THR A 388 38.54 6.99 14.65
N PHE A 389 38.20 7.53 15.83
CA PHE A 389 36.94 7.24 16.48
C PHE A 389 35.74 7.78 15.69
N VAL A 390 35.90 8.94 15.05
CA VAL A 390 34.88 9.57 14.19
C VAL A 390 34.44 8.64 13.06
N ASP A 391 35.37 7.92 12.45
CA ASP A 391 35.06 6.95 11.39
C ASP A 391 34.15 5.82 11.88
N ILE A 392 34.29 5.38 13.13
CA ILE A 392 33.39 4.37 13.72
C ILE A 392 32.00 4.97 13.92
N LEU A 393 31.91 6.20 14.43
CA LEU A 393 30.63 6.87 14.65
C LEU A 393 29.87 7.05 13.33
N ASP A 394 30.58 7.37 12.25
CA ASP A 394 30.00 7.51 10.91
C ASP A 394 29.54 6.14 10.38
N ALA A 395 30.38 5.11 10.45
CA ALA A 395 30.01 3.76 10.03
C ALA A 395 28.81 3.18 10.79
N GLN A 396 28.70 3.43 12.10
CA GLN A 396 27.55 3.03 12.91
C GLN A 396 26.28 3.79 12.50
N THR A 397 26.40 5.07 12.16
CA THR A 397 25.29 5.88 11.65
C THR A 397 24.81 5.35 10.30
N ASP A 398 25.73 5.03 9.38
CA ASP A 398 25.41 4.44 8.07
C ASP A 398 24.71 3.08 8.22
N LEU A 399 25.16 2.24 9.16
CA LEU A 399 24.51 0.98 9.47
C LEU A 399 23.10 1.17 10.03
N TYR A 400 22.90 2.11 10.96
CA TYR A 400 21.59 2.44 11.51
C TYR A 400 20.62 2.91 10.41
N GLU A 401 21.06 3.83 9.55
CA GLU A 401 20.25 4.32 8.42
C GLU A 401 19.96 3.22 7.38
N ALA A 402 20.91 2.31 7.14
CA ALA A 402 20.71 1.15 6.29
C ALA A 402 19.61 0.21 6.85
N LYS A 403 19.67 -0.10 8.16
CA LYS A 403 18.69 -0.94 8.84
C LYS A 403 17.30 -0.30 8.85
N LYS A 404 17.23 0.99 9.17
CA LYS A 404 15.97 1.76 9.13
C LYS A 404 15.37 1.80 7.73
N SER A 405 16.20 2.00 6.70
CA SER A 405 15.76 1.99 5.30
C SER A 405 15.20 0.63 4.87
N LEU A 406 15.82 -0.47 5.31
CA LEU A 406 15.32 -1.83 5.06
C LEU A 406 13.94 -2.04 5.71
N VAL A 407 13.79 -1.73 7.00
CA VAL A 407 12.51 -1.85 7.72
C VAL A 407 11.42 -1.05 7.01
N ASN A 408 11.69 0.21 6.69
CA ASN A 408 10.73 1.08 5.98
C ASN A 408 10.31 0.48 4.63
N ARG A 409 11.26 -0.04 3.84
CA ARG A 409 10.99 -0.62 2.54
C ARG A 409 10.15 -1.90 2.63
N GLU A 410 10.37 -2.72 3.65
CA GLU A 410 9.57 -3.93 3.89
C GLU A 410 8.12 -3.59 4.25
N PHE A 411 7.91 -2.60 5.13
CA PHE A 411 6.55 -2.13 5.44
C PHE A 411 5.88 -1.43 4.26
N GLU A 412 6.62 -0.79 3.36
CA GLU A 412 6.08 -0.33 2.06
C GLU A 412 5.64 -1.48 1.17
N LEU A 413 6.38 -2.61 1.14
CA LEU A 413 5.97 -3.81 0.40
C LEU A 413 4.64 -4.37 0.93
N TYR A 414 4.48 -4.47 2.25
CA TYR A 414 3.20 -4.86 2.87
C TYR A 414 2.05 -3.94 2.44
N ARG A 415 2.27 -2.61 2.46
CA ARG A 415 1.24 -1.66 2.01
C ARG A 415 0.87 -1.88 0.55
N ASN A 416 1.83 -2.05 -0.35
CA ASN A 416 1.54 -2.29 -1.77
C ASN A 416 0.79 -3.60 -2.00
N TYR A 417 1.13 -4.65 -1.26
CA TYR A 417 0.38 -5.91 -1.27
C TYR A 417 -1.10 -5.68 -0.92
N TYR A 418 -1.39 -4.95 0.17
CA TYR A 418 -2.76 -4.67 0.57
C TYR A 418 -3.46 -3.63 -0.33
N ASP A 419 -2.74 -2.67 -0.91
CA ASP A 419 -3.27 -1.72 -1.92
C ASP A 419 -3.80 -2.46 -3.16
N MET A 420 -3.05 -3.48 -3.59
CA MET A 420 -3.44 -4.33 -4.72
C MET A 420 -4.70 -5.12 -4.37
N LEU A 421 -4.74 -5.77 -3.20
CA LEU A 421 -5.92 -6.50 -2.75
C LEU A 421 -7.17 -5.60 -2.59
N LEU A 422 -6.99 -4.37 -2.10
CA LEU A 422 -8.06 -3.37 -1.99
C LEU A 422 -8.66 -3.07 -3.37
N SER A 423 -7.79 -2.84 -4.36
CA SER A 423 -8.22 -2.51 -5.71
C SER A 423 -8.82 -3.69 -6.46
N LEU A 424 -8.46 -4.92 -6.09
CA LEU A 424 -9.13 -6.15 -6.54
C LEU A 424 -10.45 -6.41 -5.82
N SER A 425 -10.76 -5.62 -4.77
CA SER A 425 -11.91 -5.85 -3.87
C SER A 425 -11.89 -7.27 -3.27
N MET A 426 -10.71 -7.67 -2.80
CA MET A 426 -10.42 -8.98 -2.20
C MET A 426 -9.73 -8.86 -0.84
N LEU A 427 -9.62 -7.65 -0.29
CA LEU A 427 -8.78 -7.37 0.87
C LEU A 427 -9.36 -8.03 2.13
N THR A 428 -10.64 -7.81 2.40
CA THR A 428 -11.34 -8.40 3.55
C THR A 428 -11.28 -9.92 3.50
N ASP A 429 -11.68 -10.53 2.38
CA ASP A 429 -11.64 -11.99 2.19
C ASP A 429 -10.22 -12.56 2.36
N SER A 430 -9.21 -11.80 1.92
CA SER A 430 -7.83 -12.24 1.99
C SER A 430 -7.27 -12.23 3.42
N VAL A 431 -7.61 -11.22 4.21
CA VAL A 431 -7.14 -11.08 5.60
C VAL A 431 -7.86 -12.05 6.54
N LEU A 432 -9.14 -12.33 6.30
CA LEU A 432 -9.93 -13.25 7.11
C LEU A 432 -9.60 -14.74 6.86
N ASP A 433 -8.76 -15.05 5.87
CA ASP A 433 -8.31 -16.40 5.58
C ASP A 433 -7.61 -17.02 6.82
N PRO A 434 -8.05 -18.20 7.30
CA PRO A 434 -7.44 -18.86 8.47
C PRO A 434 -5.93 -19.09 8.34
N LYS A 435 -5.39 -19.17 7.11
CA LYS A 435 -3.95 -19.37 6.86
C LYS A 435 -3.11 -18.12 7.17
N ASN A 436 -3.76 -16.96 7.34
CA ASN A 436 -3.12 -15.65 7.55
C ASN A 436 -3.13 -15.20 9.02
N ASP A 437 -3.60 -16.04 9.94
CA ASP A 437 -3.68 -15.76 11.39
C ASP A 437 -2.35 -15.94 12.14
N VAL A 438 -1.25 -16.16 11.43
CA VAL A 438 0.06 -16.49 12.01
C VAL A 438 1.02 -15.33 11.83
N CYS A 439 1.67 -14.93 12.92
CA CYS A 439 2.79 -14.00 12.91
C CYS A 439 3.90 -14.50 11.98
N SER A 440 4.42 -13.62 11.13
CA SER A 440 5.64 -13.89 10.39
C SER A 440 6.84 -13.78 11.34
N ASP A 441 7.52 -14.90 11.58
CA ASP A 441 8.78 -14.93 12.35
C ASP A 441 9.95 -14.27 11.60
N ASN A 442 9.76 -13.91 10.32
CA ASN A 442 10.74 -13.23 9.49
C ASN A 442 10.84 -11.74 9.86
N LYS A 443 11.45 -11.44 11.00
CA LYS A 443 12.17 -10.18 11.18
C LYS A 443 13.42 -10.29 10.32
N ALA A 444 13.50 -9.55 9.21
CA ALA A 444 14.60 -9.69 8.26
C ALA A 444 16.00 -9.44 8.87
N LEU A 445 16.09 -8.62 9.92
CA LEU A 445 17.32 -8.44 10.70
C LEU A 445 17.81 -9.75 11.35
N ALA A 446 16.90 -10.67 11.69
CA ALA A 446 17.27 -11.99 12.22
C ALA A 446 17.67 -12.97 11.10
N SER A 447 17.04 -12.89 9.91
CA SER A 447 17.36 -13.77 8.78
C SER A 447 18.69 -13.42 8.10
N VAL A 448 19.07 -12.14 8.07
CA VAL A 448 20.38 -11.70 7.55
C VAL A 448 21.53 -12.31 8.36
N VAL A 449 21.40 -12.35 9.69
CA VAL A 449 22.41 -12.96 10.59
C VAL A 449 22.51 -14.48 10.42
N SER A 450 21.39 -15.16 10.10
CA SER A 450 21.42 -16.61 9.81
C SER A 450 22.00 -16.94 8.44
N GLU A 451 21.68 -16.15 7.40
CA GLU A 451 22.25 -16.32 6.05
C GLU A 451 23.76 -16.05 6.05
N GLN A 452 24.24 -15.07 6.84
CA GLN A 452 25.67 -14.84 7.07
C GLN A 452 26.36 -16.04 7.73
N LYS A 453 25.74 -16.65 8.75
CA LYS A 453 26.30 -17.86 9.39
C LYS A 453 26.37 -19.04 8.43
N GLU A 454 25.39 -19.20 7.54
CA GLU A 454 25.44 -20.24 6.50
C GLU A 454 26.48 -19.94 5.42
N TYR A 455 26.58 -18.68 4.97
CA TYR A 455 27.60 -18.27 3.98
C TYR A 455 29.02 -18.45 4.54
N GLN A 456 29.32 -17.93 5.73
CA GLN A 456 30.62 -18.11 6.39
C GLN A 456 30.90 -19.58 6.72
N ARG A 457 29.89 -20.39 7.04
CA ARG A 457 30.06 -21.85 7.24
C ARG A 457 30.31 -22.57 5.92
N SER A 458 29.71 -22.13 4.81
CA SER A 458 29.97 -22.66 3.47
C SER A 458 31.37 -22.29 2.98
N GLU A 459 31.83 -21.07 3.26
CA GLU A 459 33.15 -20.58 2.89
C GLU A 459 34.23 -21.31 3.70
N ASN A 460 34.06 -21.42 5.02
CA ASN A 460 34.94 -22.20 5.89
C ASN A 460 34.97 -23.71 5.53
N THR A 461 33.84 -24.30 5.10
CA THR A 461 33.82 -25.71 4.67
C THR A 461 34.42 -25.91 3.29
N ASN A 462 34.30 -24.94 2.38
CA ASN A 462 34.98 -24.96 1.08
C ASN A 462 36.49 -24.73 1.24
N GLU A 463 36.93 -23.86 2.15
CA GLU A 463 38.34 -23.70 2.52
C GLU A 463 38.90 -24.97 3.19
N LEU A 464 38.14 -25.63 4.06
CA LEU A 464 38.54 -26.89 4.70
C LEU A 464 38.61 -28.05 3.68
N LYS A 465 37.70 -28.10 2.70
CA LYS A 465 37.75 -29.08 1.59
C LYS A 465 38.90 -28.80 0.62
N ALA A 466 39.21 -27.54 0.34
CA ALA A 466 40.36 -27.14 -0.46
C ALA A 466 41.71 -27.44 0.24
N LEU A 467 41.76 -27.41 1.57
CA LEU A 467 42.90 -27.85 2.38
C LEU A 467 43.05 -29.38 2.43
N LEU A 468 41.97 -30.13 2.25
CA LEU A 468 41.94 -31.61 2.30
C LEU A 468 42.07 -32.28 0.92
N GLY A 469 42.16 -31.51 -0.17
CA GLY A 469 42.48 -32.03 -1.50
C GLY A 469 41.32 -32.70 -2.25
N ASP A 470 40.07 -32.50 -1.82
CA ASP A 470 38.90 -32.98 -2.54
C ASP A 470 38.45 -31.91 -3.56
N GLU A 471 38.79 -32.11 -4.83
CA GLU A 471 38.29 -31.26 -5.94
C GLU A 471 36.77 -31.42 -6.10
N PRO A 472 35.98 -30.33 -6.13
CA PRO A 472 34.59 -30.42 -6.55
C PRO A 472 34.49 -30.50 -8.07
N THR A 473 33.89 -31.59 -8.56
CA THR A 473 33.43 -31.75 -9.95
C THR A 473 32.42 -30.67 -10.32
N ILE A 474 32.78 -29.82 -11.29
CA ILE A 474 31.89 -28.82 -11.88
C ILE A 474 30.94 -29.51 -12.87
N VAL A 475 29.65 -29.54 -12.51
CA VAL A 475 28.55 -29.85 -13.45
C VAL A 475 28.27 -28.59 -14.26
N LYS A 476 28.39 -28.70 -15.60
CA LYS A 476 27.94 -27.68 -16.54
C LYS A 476 26.41 -27.73 -16.63
N ASP A 477 25.74 -26.63 -16.32
CA ASP A 477 24.39 -26.37 -16.83
C ASP A 477 24.42 -25.12 -17.72
N GLU A 478 23.74 -25.29 -18.86
CA GLU A 478 23.70 -24.39 -20.01
C GLU A 478 22.84 -23.15 -19.74
N LEU A 479 23.38 -21.96 -20.00
CA LEU A 479 22.58 -20.78 -20.32
C LEU A 479 23.18 -20.09 -21.56
N LYS A 480 22.36 -20.04 -22.61
CA LYS A 480 22.62 -19.45 -23.92
C LYS A 480 22.55 -17.91 -23.88
N GLU A 481 23.47 -17.30 -24.64
CA GLU A 481 23.32 -16.19 -25.63
C GLU A 481 22.20 -15.15 -25.39
N ASP A 482 22.40 -13.84 -25.47
CA ASP A 482 23.30 -13.01 -26.30
C ASP A 482 23.42 -11.61 -25.68
N LEU A 483 24.57 -10.94 -25.85
CA LEU A 483 24.62 -9.51 -26.22
C LEU A 483 26.04 -9.12 -26.64
N ILE A 484 26.15 -9.04 -27.96
CA ILE A 484 27.19 -8.50 -28.84
C ILE A 484 27.88 -7.26 -28.25
N VAL A 485 29.22 -7.31 -28.13
CA VAL A 485 30.07 -6.11 -28.12
C VAL A 485 31.12 -6.30 -29.22
N GLU A 486 31.09 -5.34 -30.15
CA GLU A 486 31.94 -5.27 -31.33
C GLU A 486 33.43 -5.34 -31.00
N GLU A 487 34.07 -6.30 -31.66
CA GLU A 487 35.50 -6.42 -31.85
C GLU A 487 36.01 -5.26 -32.72
N LYS A 488 36.99 -4.50 -32.23
CA LYS A 488 37.85 -3.67 -33.10
C LYS A 488 39.30 -4.00 -32.86
N GLU A 489 39.86 -4.68 -33.85
CA GLU A 489 41.29 -4.94 -34.04
C GLU A 489 42.13 -3.65 -34.06
N VAL A 490 43.07 -3.64 -33.14
CA VAL A 490 44.49 -3.30 -33.21
C VAL A 490 45.06 -2.79 -34.56
N LEU A 491 45.79 -1.66 -34.49
CA LEU A 491 47.03 -1.45 -35.24
C LEU A 491 47.86 -0.30 -34.63
N GLY A 492 49.09 -0.58 -34.17
CA GLY A 492 50.08 0.46 -33.88
C GLY A 492 51.25 0.12 -32.92
N THR A 493 52.27 -0.57 -33.42
CA THR A 493 53.71 -0.48 -33.01
C THR A 493 54.16 -0.82 -31.57
N GLN A 494 54.56 -2.08 -31.41
CA GLN A 494 55.78 -2.58 -30.73
C GLN A 494 56.40 -1.75 -29.57
N ASN A 495 56.03 -2.09 -28.34
CA ASN A 495 56.97 -2.12 -27.22
C ASN A 495 57.06 -3.56 -26.72
N SER A 496 58.11 -4.30 -27.09
CA SER A 496 58.34 -5.68 -26.63
C SER A 496 58.46 -5.80 -25.11
N GLU A 497 58.73 -4.68 -24.42
CA GLU A 497 58.94 -4.59 -22.98
C GLU A 497 57.65 -4.77 -22.15
N TYR A 498 56.47 -4.45 -22.69
CA TYR A 498 55.19 -4.53 -21.94
C TYR A 498 54.27 -5.67 -22.39
N LYS A 499 54.70 -6.50 -23.34
CA LYS A 499 53.84 -7.51 -23.98
C LYS A 499 53.26 -8.49 -22.96
N SER A 500 54.09 -9.04 -22.07
CA SER A 500 53.67 -9.96 -21.01
C SER A 500 52.65 -9.33 -20.04
N PHE A 501 52.82 -8.07 -19.69
CA PHE A 501 51.91 -7.32 -18.83
C PHE A 501 50.58 -7.00 -19.53
N LEU A 502 50.61 -6.55 -20.79
CA LEU A 502 49.42 -6.13 -21.51
C LEU A 502 48.55 -7.30 -21.99
N GLU A 503 49.15 -8.47 -22.20
CA GLU A 503 48.46 -9.70 -22.63
C GLU A 503 48.09 -10.63 -21.45
N ALA A 504 48.40 -10.24 -20.21
CA ALA A 504 48.07 -11.05 -19.04
C ALA A 504 46.54 -11.19 -18.84
N PRO A 505 46.02 -12.38 -18.48
CA PRO A 505 44.59 -12.60 -18.26
C PRO A 505 44.00 -11.72 -17.15
N GLU A 506 42.74 -11.31 -17.30
CA GLU A 506 42.05 -10.39 -16.37
C GLU A 506 41.94 -10.90 -14.91
N GLY A 507 42.06 -12.21 -14.70
CA GLY A 507 42.05 -12.85 -13.38
C GLY A 507 43.39 -12.84 -12.65
N TYR A 508 44.46 -12.30 -13.26
CA TYR A 508 45.80 -12.32 -12.67
C TYR A 508 46.05 -11.08 -11.82
N TYR A 509 47.08 -11.18 -10.97
CA TYR A 509 47.45 -10.16 -9.99
C TYR A 509 48.85 -9.63 -10.27
N THR A 510 49.09 -8.39 -9.88
CA THR A 510 50.40 -7.73 -9.90
C THR A 510 50.62 -7.07 -8.55
N ILE A 511 51.87 -6.78 -8.18
CA ILE A 511 52.17 -5.97 -7.00
C ILE A 511 52.36 -4.52 -7.44
N ASN A 512 51.54 -3.61 -6.92
CA ASN A 512 51.72 -2.18 -7.09
C ASN A 512 52.78 -1.70 -6.09
N ILE A 513 53.91 -1.23 -6.60
CA ILE A 513 55.09 -0.91 -5.79
C ILE A 513 55.07 0.55 -5.34
N THR A 514 55.03 1.48 -6.29
CA THR A 514 55.06 2.92 -6.00
C THR A 514 54.62 3.75 -7.21
N THR A 515 54.50 5.05 -7.00
CA THR A 515 54.24 6.07 -8.03
C THR A 515 55.32 7.14 -7.92
N THR A 516 55.99 7.47 -9.02
CA THR A 516 57.08 8.46 -9.05
C THR A 516 56.74 9.65 -9.92
N GLU A 517 57.46 10.76 -9.73
CA GLU A 517 57.42 11.92 -10.63
C GLU A 517 58.23 11.65 -11.89
N GLY A 518 57.53 11.24 -12.95
CA GLY A 518 58.09 10.98 -14.28
C GLY A 518 58.70 9.58 -14.45
N LEU A 519 58.80 9.19 -15.72
CA LEU A 519 59.26 7.87 -16.16
C LEU A 519 60.72 7.58 -15.75
N ASP A 520 61.60 8.57 -15.85
CA ASP A 520 63.02 8.40 -15.50
C ASP A 520 63.24 8.15 -14.01
N SER A 521 62.39 8.72 -13.16
CA SER A 521 62.44 8.48 -11.71
C SER A 521 61.99 7.06 -11.39
N ALA A 522 60.96 6.55 -12.07
CA ALA A 522 60.51 5.17 -11.90
C ALA A 522 61.54 4.15 -12.42
N LYS A 523 62.17 4.40 -13.57
CA LYS A 523 63.26 3.54 -14.09
C LYS A 523 64.47 3.53 -13.15
N ARG A 524 64.85 4.70 -12.61
CA ARG A 524 65.88 4.79 -11.56
C ARG A 524 65.48 4.04 -10.30
N PHE A 525 64.22 4.10 -9.88
CA PHE A 525 63.72 3.37 -8.72
C PHE A 525 63.89 1.86 -8.89
N VAL A 526 63.50 1.29 -10.04
CA VAL A 526 63.67 -0.14 -10.36
C VAL A 526 65.14 -0.53 -10.29
N ASN A 527 66.03 0.24 -10.93
CA ASN A 527 67.46 -0.03 -10.95
C ASN A 527 68.13 0.10 -9.57
N THR A 528 67.76 1.11 -8.79
CA THR A 528 68.37 1.38 -7.47
C THR A 528 67.96 0.32 -6.44
N ASN A 529 66.75 -0.23 -6.59
CA ASN A 529 66.22 -1.24 -5.67
C ASN A 529 66.47 -2.68 -6.15
N SER A 530 67.29 -2.88 -7.18
CA SER A 530 67.62 -4.21 -7.74
C SER A 530 66.39 -5.06 -8.07
N LEU A 531 65.30 -4.43 -8.50
CA LEU A 531 64.11 -5.14 -8.96
C LEU A 531 64.42 -5.77 -10.33
N SER A 532 64.03 -7.04 -10.51
CA SER A 532 64.21 -7.76 -11.79
C SER A 532 63.57 -6.97 -12.92
N SER A 533 64.37 -6.51 -13.89
CA SER A 533 63.88 -5.71 -15.03
C SER A 533 62.92 -6.51 -15.93
N ASN A 534 62.96 -7.84 -15.88
CA ASN A 534 62.03 -8.70 -16.64
C ASN A 534 60.66 -8.83 -15.95
N ASP A 535 60.60 -8.58 -14.65
CA ASP A 535 59.37 -8.71 -13.85
C ASP A 535 58.86 -7.36 -13.37
N SER A 536 59.51 -6.25 -13.73
CA SER A 536 59.13 -4.90 -13.31
C SER A 536 58.61 -4.12 -14.52
N TYR A 537 57.40 -3.60 -14.43
CA TYR A 537 56.81 -2.79 -15.49
C TYR A 537 56.64 -1.36 -15.01
N VAL A 538 57.10 -0.41 -15.83
CA VAL A 538 57.02 1.01 -15.54
C VAL A 538 56.31 1.74 -16.66
N TYR A 539 55.29 2.52 -16.34
CA TYR A 539 54.59 3.29 -17.36
C TYR A 539 54.12 4.66 -16.85
N PRO A 540 54.19 5.71 -17.69
CA PRO A 540 53.69 7.03 -17.34
C PRO A 540 52.15 7.07 -17.39
N PHE A 541 51.54 7.92 -16.58
CA PHE A 541 50.09 8.14 -16.56
C PHE A 541 49.76 9.54 -16.02
N GLY A 542 48.54 10.00 -16.25
CA GLY A 542 48.04 11.29 -15.76
C GLY A 542 48.26 12.46 -16.71
N PRO A 543 47.83 13.68 -16.33
CA PRO A 543 47.98 14.89 -17.14
C PRO A 543 49.46 15.18 -17.40
N GLU A 544 49.81 15.48 -18.66
CA GLU A 544 51.19 15.80 -19.08
C GLU A 544 52.23 14.68 -18.81
N MET A 545 51.80 13.45 -18.51
CA MET A 545 52.68 12.29 -18.24
C MET A 545 53.69 12.53 -17.10
N LYS A 546 53.32 13.37 -16.13
CA LYS A 546 54.17 13.75 -14.99
C LYS A 546 54.30 12.67 -13.91
N SER A 547 53.47 11.64 -13.92
CA SER A 547 53.54 10.53 -12.98
C SER A 547 53.85 9.22 -13.69
N ALA A 548 54.56 8.32 -13.03
CA ALA A 548 54.81 6.97 -13.54
C ALA A 548 54.52 5.92 -12.47
N LYS A 549 53.89 4.82 -12.87
CA LYS A 549 53.65 3.64 -12.04
C LYS A 549 54.84 2.69 -12.12
N VAL A 550 55.16 2.07 -10.99
CA VAL A 550 56.02 0.89 -10.92
C VAL A 550 55.18 -0.27 -10.40
N ILE A 551 55.06 -1.32 -11.20
CA ILE A 551 54.41 -2.57 -10.81
C ILE A 551 55.38 -3.73 -10.98
N TYR A 552 55.16 -4.81 -10.23
CA TYR A 552 56.04 -5.95 -10.17
C TYR A 552 55.27 -7.28 -10.26
N GLY A 553 55.73 -8.14 -11.15
CA GLY A 553 55.29 -9.52 -11.36
C GLY A 553 53.89 -9.65 -11.95
N ILE A 554 53.61 -10.84 -12.46
CA ILE A 554 52.30 -11.25 -12.95
C ILE A 554 52.02 -12.62 -12.36
N PHE A 555 51.02 -12.70 -11.49
CA PHE A 555 50.75 -13.84 -10.63
C PHE A 555 49.36 -14.41 -10.91
N LYS A 556 49.23 -15.73 -10.92
CA LYS A 556 47.95 -16.41 -11.21
C LYS A 556 46.99 -16.35 -10.04
N SER A 557 47.51 -16.13 -8.83
CA SER A 557 46.73 -16.08 -7.61
C SER A 557 47.30 -15.07 -6.61
N VAL A 558 46.45 -14.63 -5.68
CA VAL A 558 46.87 -13.78 -4.56
C VAL A 558 47.95 -14.47 -3.72
N LYS A 559 47.92 -15.79 -3.57
CA LYS A 559 48.92 -16.56 -2.82
C LYS A 559 50.32 -16.45 -3.42
N GLU A 560 50.43 -16.56 -4.75
CA GLU A 560 51.70 -16.37 -5.47
C GLU A 560 52.19 -14.92 -5.33
N ALA A 561 51.28 -13.94 -5.45
CA ALA A 561 51.62 -12.53 -5.29
C ALA A 561 52.05 -12.19 -3.85
N SER A 562 51.42 -12.78 -2.82
CA SER A 562 51.82 -12.60 -1.42
C SER A 562 53.21 -13.16 -1.14
N LEU A 563 53.52 -14.34 -1.68
CA LEU A 563 54.85 -14.93 -1.52
C LEU A 563 55.92 -14.10 -2.24
N ALA A 564 55.61 -13.51 -3.40
CA ALA A 564 56.51 -12.58 -4.06
C ALA A 564 56.66 -11.26 -3.30
N LEU A 565 55.58 -10.73 -2.72
CA LEU A 565 55.57 -9.52 -1.88
C LEU A 565 56.46 -9.70 -0.65
N GLU A 566 56.39 -10.86 0.00
CA GLU A 566 57.25 -11.24 1.14
C GLU A 566 58.73 -11.34 0.76
N ASN A 567 59.05 -11.69 -0.48
CA ASN A 567 60.42 -11.81 -0.96
C ASN A 567 60.99 -10.49 -1.54
N LEU A 568 60.22 -9.41 -1.57
CA LEU A 568 60.71 -8.11 -2.04
C LEU A 568 61.80 -7.53 -1.11
N PRO A 569 62.79 -6.80 -1.66
CA PRO A 569 63.79 -6.10 -0.87
C PRO A 569 63.16 -5.14 0.16
N SER A 570 63.77 -5.02 1.34
CA SER A 570 63.26 -4.15 2.41
C SER A 570 63.10 -2.68 1.98
N SER A 571 63.96 -2.21 1.07
CA SER A 571 63.88 -0.86 0.49
C SER A 571 62.62 -0.63 -0.35
N VAL A 572 62.10 -1.69 -0.97
CA VAL A 572 60.86 -1.67 -1.75
C VAL A 572 59.65 -1.74 -0.82
N LYS A 573 59.70 -2.61 0.20
CA LYS A 573 58.66 -2.75 1.22
C LYS A 573 58.39 -1.47 2.01
N ALA A 574 59.38 -0.59 2.13
CA ALA A 574 59.22 0.74 2.74
C ALA A 574 58.14 1.59 2.03
N ASN A 575 57.82 1.33 0.76
CA ASN A 575 56.77 2.02 0.00
C ASN A 575 55.37 1.40 0.18
N LYS A 576 55.21 0.45 1.12
CA LYS A 576 53.96 -0.27 1.39
C LYS A 576 53.32 -0.86 0.11
N PRO A 577 54.06 -1.71 -0.63
CA PRO A 577 53.52 -2.34 -1.82
C PRO A 577 52.31 -3.20 -1.49
N TYR A 578 51.33 -3.26 -2.40
CA TYR A 578 50.12 -4.05 -2.22
C TYR A 578 49.77 -4.82 -3.50
N ILE A 579 49.05 -5.93 -3.33
CA ILE A 579 48.60 -6.77 -4.42
C ILE A 579 47.34 -6.14 -5.03
N ASP A 580 47.32 -6.01 -6.35
CA ASP A 580 46.15 -5.51 -7.08
C ASP A 580 45.87 -6.38 -8.31
N ASN A 581 44.66 -6.27 -8.83
CA ASN A 581 44.28 -6.94 -10.07
C ASN A 581 44.98 -6.26 -11.27
N ILE A 582 45.59 -7.07 -12.13
CA ILE A 582 46.37 -6.58 -13.28
C ILE A 582 45.54 -5.75 -14.27
N LEU A 583 44.24 -6.06 -14.41
CA LEU A 583 43.31 -5.37 -15.31
C LEU A 583 43.19 -3.88 -14.98
N LYS A 584 43.26 -3.50 -13.70
CA LYS A 584 43.24 -2.08 -13.31
C LYS A 584 44.44 -1.33 -13.89
N HIS A 585 45.60 -1.96 -13.85
CA HIS A 585 46.84 -1.39 -14.39
C HIS A 585 46.86 -1.37 -15.91
N GLN A 586 46.38 -2.43 -16.58
CA GLN A 586 46.21 -2.46 -18.03
C GLN A 586 45.28 -1.35 -18.52
N LYS A 587 44.11 -1.19 -17.88
CA LYS A 587 43.17 -0.09 -18.18
C LYS A 587 43.81 1.28 -18.00
N LEU A 588 44.59 1.47 -16.94
CA LEU A 588 45.32 2.71 -16.70
C LEU A 588 46.38 2.95 -17.78
N TYR A 589 47.13 1.92 -18.17
CA TYR A 589 48.12 1.99 -19.24
C TYR A 589 47.47 2.42 -20.56
N PHE A 590 46.44 1.72 -21.01
CA PHE A 590 45.74 2.00 -22.27
C PHE A 590 45.04 3.35 -22.30
N LYS A 591 44.70 3.92 -21.12
CA LYS A 591 44.13 5.26 -21.04
C LYS A 591 45.14 6.36 -21.39
N TYR A 592 46.43 6.15 -21.10
CA TYR A 592 47.45 7.20 -21.20
C TYR A 592 48.57 6.92 -22.22
N ASN A 593 48.71 5.67 -22.72
CA ASN A 593 49.83 5.24 -23.57
C ASN A 593 49.37 4.61 -24.90
N LYS A 594 48.31 5.17 -25.52
CA LYS A 594 47.77 4.70 -26.81
C LYS A 594 48.55 5.20 -28.01
#